data_AF-J2PV57-F1
#
_entry.id   AF-J2PV57-F1
#
_cell.length_a   1.000
_cell.length_b   1.000
_cell.length_c   1.000
_cell.angle_alpha   90.00
_cell.angle_beta   90.00
_cell.angle_gamma   90.00
#
_symmetry.space_group_name_H-M   'P 1'
#
loop_
_entity.id
_entity.type
_entity.pdbx_description
1 polymer ?
#
loop_
_entity_poly.entity_id
_entity_poly.type
_entity_poly.pdbx_seq_one_letter_code
_entity_poly.pdbx_strand_id
1 'polypeptide(L)'
;MNEEFFPPLTPDDTLCSPDESTQGEVLDPMVYHDLYKLAEEEGLPYFVRLSGTGEVELYLVFESVDAFSEQTRDAVSLEFKTYQNKLLAVIWTLSDPLNPLGFPLTFDIARADERSMALKMIEQPYTSLHYLAYTDRELTHIYSESISFSPAEVARTHEMIQALYEGTSDTLPEEVQVREEETESISAMSLPGSVFTESGMAFVLRYKHMRDVHGEEGAQHLLMSTVQQAVWVMRRHARSEVRDTSFTVWAAEADDYAMIVLTPSLSHLFEVVHMSEDEANPFSRFLMTLPEYVQSQDASPLQLGAYPLLRYESGRLYHLELDEDVQKHLAQVFAKAFPGMSVPYL
;
A
#
# COMPACT_ATOMS: atom_id res chain seq x y z
N MET A 1 4.02 -14.49 33.94
CA MET A 1 4.80 -14.33 32.70
C MET A 1 3.91 -13.89 31.54
N ASN A 2 2.85 -14.62 31.14
CA ASN A 2 1.93 -14.12 30.08
C ASN A 2 1.16 -12.83 30.45
N GLU A 3 0.73 -12.66 31.71
CA GLU A 3 0.01 -11.43 32.13
C GLU A 3 0.87 -10.15 32.09
N GLU A 4 2.20 -10.26 32.14
CA GLU A 4 3.09 -9.09 32.03
C GLU A 4 3.25 -8.64 30.58
N PHE A 5 3.20 -9.57 29.62
CA PHE A 5 3.34 -9.23 28.21
C PHE A 5 2.07 -8.61 27.61
N PHE A 6 0.89 -9.01 28.11
CA PHE A 6 -0.42 -8.44 27.77
C PHE A 6 -1.02 -7.63 28.93
N PRO A 7 -0.50 -6.43 29.25
CA PRO A 7 -1.08 -5.60 30.30
C PRO A 7 -2.52 -5.20 29.94
N PRO A 8 -3.42 -5.09 30.93
CA PRO A 8 -4.76 -4.58 30.70
C PRO A 8 -4.71 -3.08 30.35
N LEU A 9 -5.45 -2.69 29.32
CA LEU A 9 -5.75 -1.27 29.04
C LEU A 9 -6.96 -0.85 29.88
N THR A 10 -6.89 0.37 30.42
CA THR A 10 -8.02 1.00 31.12
C THR A 10 -8.48 2.17 30.26
N PRO A 11 -9.53 2.01 29.43
CA PRO A 11 -10.08 3.11 28.66
C PRO A 11 -10.70 4.16 29.58
N ASP A 12 -10.80 5.39 29.09
CA ASP A 12 -11.56 6.45 29.72
C ASP A 12 -12.91 6.60 28.99
N ASP A 13 -13.95 6.11 29.62
CA ASP A 13 -15.33 6.04 29.14
C ASP A 13 -15.90 7.42 28.72
N THR A 14 -15.25 8.51 29.13
CA THR A 14 -15.65 9.88 28.80
C THR A 14 -15.16 10.35 27.45
N LEU A 15 -14.20 9.64 26.84
CA LEU A 15 -13.64 9.99 25.54
C LEU A 15 -14.56 9.57 24.40
N CYS A 16 -14.85 10.51 23.51
CA CYS A 16 -15.61 10.27 22.29
C CYS A 16 -14.69 10.23 21.06
N SER A 17 -15.06 9.40 20.09
CA SER A 17 -14.35 9.25 18.82
C SER A 17 -15.11 9.93 17.68
N PRO A 18 -14.42 10.53 16.70
CA PRO A 18 -15.07 10.95 15.47
C PRO A 18 -15.65 9.74 14.75
N ASP A 19 -16.76 9.94 14.04
CA ASP A 19 -17.45 8.91 13.28
C ASP A 19 -18.03 9.51 11.98
N GLU A 20 -18.79 8.70 11.23
CA GLU A 20 -19.43 9.15 9.98
C GLU A 20 -20.32 10.39 10.17
N SER A 21 -20.89 10.61 11.36
CA SER A 21 -21.78 11.74 11.63
C SER A 21 -21.04 13.06 11.84
N THR A 22 -19.74 13.00 12.15
CA THR A 22 -18.90 14.20 12.31
C THR A 22 -18.04 14.49 11.08
N GLN A 23 -18.13 13.66 10.04
CA GLN A 23 -17.36 13.85 8.81
C GLN A 23 -17.76 15.14 8.08
N GLY A 24 -16.78 15.97 7.78
CA GLY A 24 -16.95 17.31 7.20
C GLY A 24 -17.38 18.38 8.21
N GLU A 25 -17.56 18.03 9.48
CA GLU A 25 -18.10 18.92 10.52
C GLU A 25 -17.01 19.37 11.49
N VAL A 26 -17.26 20.53 12.11
CA VAL A 26 -16.45 21.02 13.23
C VAL A 26 -16.80 20.23 14.48
N LEU A 27 -15.79 19.63 15.12
CA LEU A 27 -15.91 18.87 16.35
C LEU A 27 -16.22 19.82 17.52
N ASP A 28 -17.25 19.49 18.31
CA ASP A 28 -17.60 20.25 19.51
C ASP A 28 -16.44 20.22 20.54
N PRO A 29 -15.85 21.38 20.91
CA PRO A 29 -14.74 21.44 21.85
C PRO A 29 -15.04 20.90 23.25
N MET A 30 -16.31 20.83 23.64
CA MET A 30 -16.71 20.25 24.94
C MET A 30 -16.78 18.72 24.90
N VAL A 31 -17.13 18.15 23.75
CA VAL A 31 -17.23 16.70 23.56
C VAL A 31 -15.87 16.08 23.25
N TYR A 32 -15.09 16.75 22.38
CA TYR A 32 -13.79 16.30 21.89
C TYR A 32 -12.63 17.06 22.52
N HIS A 33 -12.77 17.47 23.79
CA HIS A 33 -11.81 18.31 24.50
C HIS A 33 -10.38 17.73 24.48
N ASP A 34 -10.25 16.42 24.59
CA ASP A 34 -8.97 15.71 24.54
C ASP A 34 -8.27 15.86 23.18
N LEU A 35 -9.03 15.80 22.08
CA LEU A 35 -8.48 16.00 20.74
C LEU A 35 -8.02 17.45 20.54
N TYR A 36 -8.80 18.42 21.03
CA TYR A 36 -8.37 19.82 21.03
C TYR A 36 -7.10 20.02 21.84
N LYS A 37 -6.99 19.38 23.01
CA LYS A 37 -5.77 19.45 23.83
C LYS A 37 -4.55 18.90 23.07
N LEU A 38 -4.67 17.71 22.46
CA LEU A 38 -3.57 17.07 21.71
C LEU A 38 -3.17 17.89 20.47
N ALA A 39 -4.14 18.42 19.74
CA ALA A 39 -3.91 19.16 18.49
C ALA A 39 -3.45 20.61 18.72
N GLU A 40 -4.08 21.35 19.64
CA GLU A 40 -3.77 22.77 19.90
C GLU A 40 -2.68 22.95 20.96
N GLU A 41 -2.87 22.39 22.15
CA GLU A 41 -1.99 22.68 23.29
C GLU A 41 -0.65 21.96 23.16
N GLU A 42 -0.68 20.70 22.74
CA GLU A 42 0.51 19.89 22.53
C GLU A 42 1.08 20.02 21.11
N GLY A 43 0.28 20.57 20.17
CA GLY A 43 0.71 20.85 18.81
C GLY A 43 1.10 19.59 18.03
N LEU A 44 0.47 18.45 18.33
CA LEU A 44 0.84 17.16 17.74
C LEU A 44 0.23 17.02 16.33
N PRO A 45 1.06 16.94 15.28
CA PRO A 45 0.56 16.76 13.91
C PRO A 45 0.06 15.32 13.67
N TYR A 46 0.41 14.39 14.55
CA TYR A 46 -0.07 13.02 14.51
C TYR A 46 0.08 12.36 15.88
N PHE A 47 -0.85 11.48 16.23
CA PHE A 47 -0.82 10.77 17.52
C PHE A 47 -1.66 9.49 17.50
N VAL A 48 -1.46 8.66 18.51
CA VAL A 48 -2.25 7.47 18.81
C VAL A 48 -3.08 7.73 20.06
N ARG A 49 -4.33 7.26 20.07
CA ARG A 49 -5.25 7.43 21.20
C ARG A 49 -5.94 6.12 21.52
N LEU A 50 -6.15 5.84 22.80
CA LEU A 50 -7.07 4.80 23.25
C LEU A 50 -8.47 5.43 23.43
N SER A 51 -9.45 4.95 22.69
CA SER A 51 -10.83 5.44 22.76
C SER A 51 -11.50 5.05 24.08
N GLY A 52 -12.67 5.66 24.37
CA GLY A 52 -13.50 5.26 25.50
C GLY A 52 -14.09 3.86 25.39
N THR A 53 -14.11 3.26 24.19
CA THR A 53 -14.48 1.86 23.96
C THR A 53 -13.30 0.90 24.11
N GLY A 54 -12.09 1.41 24.32
CA GLY A 54 -10.86 0.61 24.43
C GLY A 54 -10.29 0.17 23.09
N GLU A 55 -10.62 0.88 22.01
CA GLU A 55 -10.05 0.69 20.68
C GLU A 55 -8.88 1.66 20.47
N VAL A 56 -7.85 1.21 19.75
CA VAL A 56 -6.74 2.09 19.39
C VAL A 56 -7.09 2.80 18.08
N GLU A 57 -6.87 4.11 18.09
CA GLU A 57 -7.19 5.03 17.00
C GLU A 57 -5.96 5.86 16.66
N LEU A 58 -5.80 6.18 15.38
CA LEU A 58 -4.72 6.99 14.85
C LEU A 58 -5.28 8.33 14.37
N TYR A 59 -4.49 9.38 14.51
CA TYR A 59 -4.88 10.73 14.12
C TYR A 59 -3.77 11.39 13.31
N LEU A 60 -4.15 12.05 12.21
CA LEU A 60 -3.32 13.00 11.48
C LEU A 60 -4.01 14.36 11.51
N VAL A 61 -3.29 15.40 11.92
CA VAL A 61 -3.78 16.76 12.05
C VAL A 61 -3.08 17.66 11.04
N PHE A 62 -3.86 18.22 10.12
CA PHE A 62 -3.41 19.14 9.08
C PHE A 62 -3.70 20.58 9.47
N GLU A 63 -2.93 21.53 8.92
CA GLU A 63 -3.15 22.97 9.15
C GLU A 63 -4.46 23.48 8.51
N SER A 64 -4.97 22.77 7.49
CA SER A 64 -6.25 23.06 6.83
C SER A 64 -6.74 21.87 5.99
N VAL A 65 -7.99 21.93 5.57
CA VAL A 65 -8.59 20.98 4.60
C VAL A 65 -7.90 21.06 3.23
N ASP A 66 -7.43 22.26 2.84
CA ASP A 66 -6.67 22.43 1.60
C ASP A 66 -5.30 21.74 1.69
N ALA A 67 -4.60 21.89 2.82
CA ALA A 67 -3.32 21.20 3.06
C ALA A 67 -3.50 19.68 3.05
N PHE A 68 -4.58 19.16 3.62
CA PHE A 68 -4.95 17.76 3.49
C PHE A 68 -5.13 17.34 2.01
N SER A 69 -5.88 18.12 1.23
CA SER A 69 -6.15 17.81 -0.19
C SER A 69 -4.88 17.80 -1.05
N GLU A 70 -3.85 18.57 -0.67
CA GLU A 70 -2.54 18.57 -1.30
C GLU A 70 -1.67 17.39 -0.85
N GLN A 71 -1.80 16.97 0.41
CA GLN A 71 -0.90 16.00 1.07
C GLN A 71 -1.42 14.56 1.09
N THR A 72 -2.72 14.35 0.84
CA THR A 72 -3.36 13.04 0.99
C THR A 72 -4.31 12.82 -0.19
N ARG A 73 -3.73 12.49 -1.35
CA ARG A 73 -4.48 12.16 -2.57
C ARG A 73 -4.77 10.68 -2.75
N ASP A 74 -4.11 9.83 -1.96
CA ASP A 74 -4.08 8.38 -2.16
C ASP A 74 -3.88 7.62 -0.84
N ALA A 75 -4.33 6.35 -0.88
CA ALA A 75 -4.46 5.41 0.23
C ALA A 75 -3.34 5.45 1.27
N VAL A 76 -3.72 5.25 2.53
CA VAL A 76 -2.78 5.17 3.65
C VAL A 76 -2.54 3.74 4.10
N SER A 77 -1.27 3.40 4.30
CA SER A 77 -0.86 2.17 4.99
C SER A 77 -0.18 2.47 6.29
N LEU A 78 -0.25 1.51 7.21
CA LEU A 78 0.57 1.46 8.40
C LEU A 78 1.64 0.37 8.23
N GLU A 79 2.91 0.75 8.37
CA GLU A 79 4.04 -0.18 8.34
C GLU A 79 4.73 -0.23 9.70
N PHE A 80 5.06 -1.45 10.16
CA PHE A 80 5.75 -1.65 11.43
C PHE A 80 7.25 -1.87 11.23
N LYS A 81 8.05 -1.06 11.91
CA LYS A 81 9.52 -1.20 11.93
C LYS A 81 10.04 -1.11 13.35
N THR A 82 11.30 -1.48 13.54
CA THR A 82 12.00 -1.26 14.81
C THR A 82 13.13 -0.26 14.63
N TYR A 83 13.32 0.62 15.62
CA TYR A 83 14.40 1.60 15.65
C TYR A 83 14.80 1.92 17.10
N GLN A 84 16.10 1.84 17.40
CA GLN A 84 16.64 2.15 18.74
C GLN A 84 15.86 1.51 19.90
N ASN A 85 15.57 0.21 19.79
CA ASN A 85 14.77 -0.57 20.77
C ASN A 85 13.34 -0.04 21.00
N LYS A 86 12.76 0.63 20.01
CA LYS A 86 11.35 1.00 19.97
C LYS A 86 10.67 0.38 18.77
N LEU A 87 9.37 0.18 18.89
CA LEU A 87 8.52 -0.11 17.74
C LEU A 87 8.09 1.21 17.11
N LEU A 88 8.17 1.29 15.80
CA LEU A 88 7.63 2.36 14.99
C LEU A 88 6.44 1.82 14.20
N ALA A 89 5.31 2.50 14.25
CA ALA A 89 4.21 2.33 13.32
C ALA A 89 4.18 3.57 12.41
N VAL A 90 4.61 3.41 11.16
CA VAL A 90 4.75 4.51 10.21
C VAL A 90 3.50 4.58 9.36
N ILE A 91 2.75 5.68 9.50
CA ILE A 91 1.62 6.00 8.63
C ILE A 91 2.19 6.60 7.35
N TRP A 92 2.00 5.93 6.22
CA TRP A 92 2.46 6.41 4.92
C TRP A 92 1.34 7.09 4.16
N THR A 93 1.51 8.36 3.84
CA THR A 93 0.63 9.07 2.91
C THR A 93 1.24 9.11 1.51
N LEU A 94 0.40 8.95 0.50
CA LEU A 94 0.80 8.85 -0.91
C LEU A 94 0.65 10.19 -1.65
N SER A 95 0.93 11.32 -1.00
CA SER A 95 0.94 12.65 -1.65
C SER A 95 1.81 12.69 -2.90
N ASP A 96 3.01 12.12 -2.77
CA ASP A 96 3.92 11.81 -3.86
C ASP A 96 4.27 10.32 -3.75
N PRO A 97 3.80 9.47 -4.67
CA PRO A 97 4.17 8.06 -4.65
C PRO A 97 5.68 7.85 -4.64
N LEU A 98 6.45 8.73 -5.33
CA LEU A 98 7.91 8.69 -5.42
C LEU A 98 8.62 9.09 -4.14
N ASN A 99 8.01 9.99 -3.36
CA ASN A 99 8.56 10.49 -2.10
C ASN A 99 7.43 10.54 -1.05
N PRO A 100 6.97 9.37 -0.58
CA PRO A 100 5.85 9.30 0.35
C PRO A 100 6.21 9.99 1.67
N LEU A 101 5.26 10.73 2.23
CA LEU A 101 5.44 11.32 3.55
C LEU A 101 5.04 10.31 4.62
N GLY A 102 6.01 9.95 5.46
CA GLY A 102 5.82 9.02 6.58
C GLY A 102 5.65 9.75 7.91
N PHE A 103 4.64 9.37 8.68
CA PHE A 103 4.36 9.88 10.03
C PHE A 103 4.63 8.77 11.06
N PRO A 104 5.80 8.75 11.72
CA PRO A 104 6.18 7.66 12.60
C PRO A 104 5.59 7.81 14.01
N LEU A 105 4.67 6.92 14.37
CA LEU A 105 4.22 6.71 15.74
C LEU A 105 5.22 5.81 16.47
N THR A 106 5.70 6.25 17.63
CA THR A 106 6.72 5.54 18.40
C THR A 106 6.12 4.89 19.63
N PHE A 107 6.41 3.61 19.84
CA PHE A 107 6.02 2.85 21.02
C PHE A 107 7.26 2.30 21.73
N ASP A 108 7.44 2.71 22.98
CA ASP A 108 8.39 2.13 23.92
C ASP A 108 7.78 0.87 24.53
N ILE A 109 8.11 -0.27 23.93
CA ILE A 109 7.57 -1.59 24.29
C ILE A 109 7.95 -2.02 25.72
N ALA A 110 8.95 -1.39 26.36
CA ALA A 110 9.22 -1.63 27.78
C ALA A 110 8.08 -1.12 28.67
N ARG A 111 7.39 -0.04 28.25
CA ARG A 111 6.27 0.54 28.97
C ARG A 111 4.98 -0.26 28.72
N ALA A 112 4.28 -0.59 29.79
CA ALA A 112 3.11 -1.47 29.73
C ALA A 112 1.94 -0.87 28.93
N ASP A 113 1.65 0.41 29.14
CA ASP A 113 0.63 1.17 28.41
C ASP A 113 0.91 1.16 26.90
N GLU A 114 2.11 1.57 26.49
CA GLU A 114 2.47 1.65 25.07
C GLU A 114 2.55 0.27 24.41
N ARG A 115 3.06 -0.76 25.12
CA ARG A 115 3.04 -2.15 24.63
C ARG A 115 1.63 -2.66 24.42
N SER A 116 0.72 -2.43 25.37
CA SER A 116 -0.67 -2.86 25.23
C SER A 116 -1.39 -2.13 24.10
N MET A 117 -1.12 -0.83 23.90
CA MET A 117 -1.66 -0.10 22.75
C MET A 117 -1.14 -0.67 21.43
N ALA A 118 0.16 -0.96 21.32
CA ALA A 118 0.74 -1.55 20.12
C ALA A 118 0.13 -2.93 19.79
N LEU A 119 -0.04 -3.80 20.80
CA LEU A 119 -0.70 -5.10 20.64
C LEU A 119 -2.18 -4.94 20.24
N LYS A 120 -2.92 -4.08 20.95
CA LYS A 120 -4.35 -3.86 20.68
C LYS A 120 -4.59 -3.35 19.25
N MET A 121 -3.73 -2.45 18.76
CA MET A 121 -3.79 -1.89 17.41
C MET A 121 -3.69 -2.97 16.32
N ILE A 122 -2.82 -3.98 16.49
CA ILE A 122 -2.69 -5.06 15.49
C ILE A 122 -3.71 -6.18 15.67
N GLU A 123 -4.27 -6.36 16.88
CA GLU A 123 -5.22 -7.43 17.19
C GLU A 123 -6.68 -7.06 16.92
N GLN A 124 -7.01 -5.76 16.90
CA GLN A 124 -8.36 -5.30 16.55
C GLN A 124 -8.68 -5.57 15.07
N PRO A 125 -9.96 -5.80 14.71
CA PRO A 125 -10.35 -6.14 13.33
C PRO A 125 -9.94 -5.07 12.30
N TYR A 126 -9.97 -3.81 12.71
CA TYR A 126 -9.50 -2.66 11.95
C TYR A 126 -9.05 -1.56 12.92
N THR A 127 -8.07 -0.76 12.50
CA THR A 127 -7.63 0.45 13.20
C THR A 127 -8.14 1.68 12.44
N SER A 128 -8.89 2.53 13.14
CA SER A 128 -9.40 3.78 12.57
C SER A 128 -8.28 4.81 12.48
N LEU A 129 -8.13 5.41 11.30
CA LEU A 129 -7.28 6.56 11.06
C LEU A 129 -8.16 7.78 10.77
N HIS A 130 -8.12 8.76 11.66
CA HIS A 130 -8.91 9.98 11.59
C HIS A 130 -8.06 11.13 11.04
N TYR A 131 -8.59 11.81 10.03
CA TYR A 131 -7.98 12.99 9.43
C TYR A 131 -8.67 14.24 9.96
N LEU A 132 -7.92 15.09 10.64
CA LEU A 132 -8.42 16.33 11.22
C LEU A 132 -7.74 17.53 10.56
N ALA A 133 -8.47 18.63 10.41
CA ALA A 133 -7.89 19.93 10.09
C ALA A 133 -8.04 20.84 11.31
N TYR A 134 -6.95 21.49 11.73
CA TYR A 134 -6.96 22.49 12.78
C TYR A 134 -6.73 23.88 12.17
N THR A 135 -7.80 24.65 12.05
CA THR A 135 -7.77 26.00 11.46
C THR A 135 -8.62 26.93 12.32
N ASP A 136 -8.16 28.16 12.56
CA ASP A 136 -8.90 29.18 13.32
C ASP A 136 -9.41 28.73 14.71
N ARG A 137 -8.66 27.84 15.38
CA ARG A 137 -9.01 27.19 16.65
C ARG A 137 -10.21 26.25 16.61
N GLU A 138 -10.54 25.76 15.44
CA GLU A 138 -11.58 24.76 15.22
C GLU A 138 -10.92 23.48 14.68
N LEU A 139 -11.30 22.33 15.25
CA LEU A 139 -10.97 21.03 14.70
C LEU A 139 -12.12 20.58 13.78
N THR A 140 -11.85 20.46 12.50
CA THR A 140 -12.76 19.85 11.52
C THR A 140 -12.36 18.39 11.33
N HIS A 141 -13.31 17.47 11.48
CA HIS A 141 -13.09 16.08 11.09
C HIS A 141 -13.29 15.98 9.58
N ILE A 142 -12.22 15.71 8.85
CA ILE A 142 -12.24 15.67 7.38
C ILE A 142 -12.91 14.38 6.93
N TYR A 143 -12.36 13.24 7.34
CA TYR A 143 -12.88 11.89 7.14
C TYR A 143 -12.08 10.86 7.96
N SER A 144 -12.51 9.61 7.92
CA SER A 144 -11.86 8.49 8.59
C SER A 144 -11.66 7.30 7.64
N GLU A 145 -10.58 6.56 7.82
CA GLU A 145 -10.28 5.33 7.08
C GLU A 145 -10.07 4.16 8.03
N SER A 146 -10.47 2.96 7.59
CA SER A 146 -10.24 1.72 8.33
C SER A 146 -9.04 0.96 7.76
N ILE A 147 -8.00 0.82 8.57
CA ILE A 147 -6.81 0.05 8.23
C ILE A 147 -6.97 -1.36 8.77
N SER A 148 -6.81 -2.38 7.92
CA SER A 148 -6.82 -3.79 8.34
C SER A 148 -5.43 -4.40 8.19
N PHE A 149 -5.13 -5.41 9.02
CA PHE A 149 -3.87 -6.16 8.98
C PHE A 149 -4.13 -7.63 8.63
N SER A 150 -3.25 -8.23 7.85
CA SER A 150 -3.30 -9.65 7.56
C SER A 150 -2.74 -10.47 8.72
N PRO A 151 -3.10 -11.77 8.83
CA PRO A 151 -2.53 -12.64 9.85
C PRO A 151 -0.99 -12.68 9.83
N ALA A 152 -0.37 -12.53 8.66
CA ALA A 152 1.08 -12.50 8.52
C ALA A 152 1.69 -11.19 9.03
N GLU A 153 1.03 -10.05 8.78
CA GLU A 153 1.45 -8.74 9.33
C GLU A 153 1.31 -8.71 10.85
N VAL A 154 0.20 -9.24 11.39
CA VAL A 154 -0.02 -9.36 12.84
C VAL A 154 1.03 -10.25 13.48
N ALA A 155 1.26 -11.45 12.94
CA ALA A 155 2.27 -12.38 13.47
C ALA A 155 3.67 -11.76 13.48
N ARG A 156 4.07 -11.14 12.36
CA ARG A 156 5.37 -10.48 12.24
C ARG A 156 5.51 -9.34 13.25
N THR A 157 4.50 -8.48 13.37
CA THR A 157 4.54 -7.35 14.31
C THR A 157 4.55 -7.83 15.76
N HIS A 158 3.80 -8.89 16.07
CA HIS A 158 3.85 -9.53 17.38
C HIS A 158 5.26 -10.06 17.71
N GLU A 159 5.94 -10.69 16.76
CA GLU A 159 7.35 -11.11 16.93
C GLU A 159 8.27 -9.92 17.22
N MET A 160 8.07 -8.77 16.56
CA MET A 160 8.83 -7.54 16.85
C MET A 160 8.59 -7.06 18.28
N ILE A 161 7.33 -6.96 18.70
CA ILE A 161 6.95 -6.52 20.04
C ILE A 161 7.55 -7.48 21.09
N GLN A 162 7.48 -8.78 20.84
CA GLN A 162 8.05 -9.79 21.73
C GLN A 162 9.57 -9.65 21.84
N ALA A 163 10.28 -9.54 20.72
CA ALA A 163 11.74 -9.37 20.73
C ALA A 163 12.18 -8.08 21.43
N LEU A 164 11.44 -6.98 21.24
CA LEU A 164 11.69 -5.72 21.94
C LEU A 164 11.45 -5.84 23.45
N TYR A 165 10.39 -6.53 23.87
CA TYR A 165 10.10 -6.77 25.28
C TYR A 165 11.14 -7.66 25.97
N GLU A 166 11.60 -8.71 25.28
CA GLU A 166 12.59 -9.66 25.78
C GLU A 166 14.04 -9.12 25.70
N GLY A 167 14.26 -8.01 25.01
CA GLY A 167 15.59 -7.44 24.78
C GLY A 167 16.43 -8.23 23.77
N THR A 168 15.79 -8.95 22.86
CA THR A 168 16.39 -9.79 21.81
C THR A 168 16.24 -9.19 20.41
N SER A 169 16.10 -7.86 20.32
CA SER A 169 15.94 -7.10 19.06
C SER A 169 17.05 -7.35 18.04
N ASP A 170 18.26 -7.69 18.48
CA ASP A 170 19.39 -8.06 17.62
C ASP A 170 19.15 -9.33 16.79
N THR A 171 18.14 -10.13 17.13
CA THR A 171 17.79 -11.35 16.38
C THR A 171 16.72 -11.13 15.30
N LEU A 172 16.14 -9.93 15.23
CA LEU A 172 15.15 -9.61 14.19
C LEU A 172 15.84 -9.49 12.82
N PRO A 173 15.20 -9.93 11.73
CA PRO A 173 15.71 -9.75 10.37
C PRO A 173 16.01 -8.28 10.05
N GLU A 174 17.05 -8.00 9.25
CA GLU A 174 17.42 -6.62 8.87
C GLU A 174 16.28 -5.86 8.19
N GLU A 175 15.40 -6.56 7.48
CA GLU A 175 14.22 -6.00 6.78
C GLU A 175 13.21 -5.32 7.71
N VAL A 176 13.22 -5.67 9.01
CA VAL A 176 12.35 -5.10 10.04
C VAL A 176 12.92 -3.78 10.60
N GLN A 177 14.18 -3.50 10.32
CA GLN A 177 14.82 -2.25 10.72
C GLN A 177 14.52 -1.16 9.69
N VAL A 178 14.52 0.11 10.12
CA VAL A 178 14.30 1.25 9.21
C VAL A 178 15.42 1.33 8.17
N ARG A 179 15.19 0.74 6.99
CA ARG A 179 15.97 0.90 5.76
C ARG A 179 15.04 1.16 4.58
N GLU A 180 15.57 1.86 3.58
CA GLU A 180 14.98 1.90 2.24
C GLU A 180 15.04 0.47 1.69
N GLU A 181 13.89 -0.10 1.35
CA GLU A 181 13.86 -1.40 0.68
C GLU A 181 14.37 -1.23 -0.74
N GLU A 182 15.56 -1.74 -1.01
CA GLU A 182 16.08 -1.85 -2.37
C GLU A 182 15.19 -2.80 -3.16
N THR A 183 14.93 -2.48 -4.44
CA THR A 183 14.18 -3.38 -5.33
C THR A 183 15.02 -4.63 -5.55
N GLU A 184 14.57 -5.77 -5.02
CA GLU A 184 15.23 -7.05 -5.23
C GLU A 184 15.06 -7.50 -6.69
N SER A 185 16.14 -7.98 -7.30
CA SER A 185 16.10 -8.58 -8.64
C SER A 185 16.19 -10.10 -8.55
N ILE A 186 15.29 -10.80 -9.23
CA ILE A 186 15.27 -12.26 -9.31
C ILE A 186 15.13 -12.68 -10.77
N SER A 187 15.64 -13.86 -11.13
CA SER A 187 15.42 -14.42 -12.46
C SER A 187 13.94 -14.75 -12.67
N ALA A 188 13.36 -14.37 -13.80
CA ALA A 188 11.98 -14.76 -14.13
C ALA A 188 11.78 -16.30 -14.12
N MET A 189 12.85 -17.08 -14.35
CA MET A 189 12.81 -18.55 -14.27
C MET A 189 12.47 -19.10 -12.89
N SER A 190 12.63 -18.31 -11.81
CA SER A 190 12.26 -18.75 -10.46
C SER A 190 10.75 -18.73 -10.24
N LEU A 191 9.98 -18.11 -11.12
CA LEU A 191 8.53 -18.03 -10.99
C LEU A 191 7.88 -19.41 -11.19
N PRO A 192 6.79 -19.72 -10.47
CA PRO A 192 6.02 -20.93 -10.70
C PRO A 192 5.50 -21.00 -12.14
N GLY A 193 5.54 -22.19 -12.74
CA GLY A 193 5.09 -22.42 -14.12
C GLY A 193 3.64 -21.96 -14.40
N SER A 194 2.78 -21.94 -13.37
CA SER A 194 1.41 -21.45 -13.47
C SER A 194 1.32 -19.97 -13.83
N VAL A 195 2.25 -19.14 -13.33
CA VAL A 195 2.27 -17.67 -13.54
C VAL A 195 2.36 -17.35 -15.03
N PHE A 196 3.15 -18.12 -15.78
CA PHE A 196 3.30 -17.92 -17.22
C PHE A 196 2.03 -18.22 -18.01
N THR A 197 1.09 -18.97 -17.46
CA THR A 197 -0.17 -19.34 -18.14
C THR A 197 -1.38 -18.54 -17.67
N GLU A 198 -1.18 -17.59 -16.75
CA GLU A 198 -2.26 -16.75 -16.25
C GLU A 198 -2.83 -15.85 -17.36
N SER A 199 -4.08 -15.46 -17.17
CA SER A 199 -4.73 -14.42 -17.96
C SER A 199 -5.14 -13.27 -17.03
N GLY A 200 -5.28 -12.09 -17.61
CA GLY A 200 -5.68 -10.92 -16.85
C GLY A 200 -6.01 -9.75 -17.76
N MET A 201 -5.74 -8.53 -17.31
CA MET A 201 -6.17 -7.31 -17.98
C MET A 201 -4.99 -6.62 -18.66
N ALA A 202 -5.11 -6.32 -19.95
CA ALA A 202 -4.15 -5.52 -20.71
C ALA A 202 -4.65 -4.08 -20.88
N PHE A 203 -3.78 -3.11 -20.60
CA PHE A 203 -3.96 -1.70 -20.89
C PHE A 203 -3.23 -1.35 -22.18
N VAL A 204 -3.97 -0.98 -23.23
CA VAL A 204 -3.42 -0.70 -24.56
C VAL A 204 -3.12 0.79 -24.69
N LEU A 205 -1.88 1.11 -25.05
CA LEU A 205 -1.34 2.48 -25.09
C LEU A 205 -0.73 2.76 -26.47
N ARG A 206 -0.97 3.95 -27.04
CA ARG A 206 -0.36 4.41 -28.30
C ARG A 206 1.11 4.79 -28.10
N TYR A 207 1.96 3.78 -27.95
CA TYR A 207 3.38 3.96 -27.61
C TYR A 207 4.16 4.77 -28.63
N LYS A 208 3.87 4.61 -29.93
CA LYS A 208 4.51 5.43 -30.96
C LYS A 208 4.23 6.92 -30.79
N HIS A 209 2.99 7.28 -30.45
CA HIS A 209 2.65 8.68 -30.16
C HIS A 209 3.43 9.18 -28.94
N MET A 210 3.52 8.36 -27.89
CA MET A 210 4.29 8.67 -26.70
C MET A 210 5.77 8.95 -27.03
N ARG A 211 6.37 8.10 -27.86
CA ARG A 211 7.76 8.26 -28.35
C ARG A 211 7.94 9.51 -29.20
N ASP A 212 6.97 9.83 -30.06
CA ASP A 212 7.02 11.02 -30.91
C ASP A 212 6.98 12.32 -30.08
N VAL A 213 6.25 12.32 -28.96
CA VAL A 213 6.11 13.49 -28.08
C VAL A 213 7.26 13.61 -27.07
N HIS A 214 7.66 12.50 -26.45
CA HIS A 214 8.59 12.49 -25.30
C HIS A 214 9.98 11.93 -25.61
N GLY A 215 10.20 11.37 -26.80
CA GLY A 215 11.38 10.57 -27.12
C GLY A 215 11.29 9.15 -26.53
N GLU A 216 12.23 8.27 -26.93
CA GLU A 216 12.26 6.87 -26.48
C GLU A 216 12.38 6.76 -24.94
N GLU A 217 13.44 7.34 -24.37
CA GLU A 217 13.71 7.27 -22.93
C GLU A 217 12.58 7.94 -22.12
N GLY A 218 12.03 9.04 -22.62
CA GLY A 218 10.92 9.74 -21.98
C GLY A 218 9.63 8.91 -21.95
N ALA A 219 9.32 8.21 -23.05
CA ALA A 219 8.15 7.33 -23.13
C ALA A 219 8.29 6.12 -22.20
N GLN A 220 9.48 5.48 -22.19
CA GLN A 220 9.77 4.36 -21.28
C GLN A 220 9.69 4.79 -19.81
N HIS A 221 10.31 5.91 -19.47
CA HIS A 221 10.27 6.46 -18.11
C HIS A 221 8.85 6.78 -17.68
N LEU A 222 8.04 7.43 -18.53
CA LEU A 222 6.65 7.74 -18.23
C LEU A 222 5.87 6.46 -17.90
N LEU A 223 5.89 5.46 -18.78
CA LEU A 223 5.18 4.20 -18.55
C LEU A 223 5.63 3.49 -17.28
N MET A 224 6.94 3.33 -17.08
CA MET A 224 7.47 2.62 -15.92
C MET A 224 7.21 3.38 -14.63
N SER A 225 7.28 4.71 -14.63
CA SER A 225 6.92 5.53 -13.48
C SER A 225 5.44 5.41 -13.13
N THR A 226 4.54 5.37 -14.12
CA THR A 226 3.10 5.16 -13.92
C THR A 226 2.81 3.76 -13.35
N VAL A 227 3.48 2.73 -13.86
CA VAL A 227 3.41 1.36 -13.31
C VAL A 227 3.91 1.33 -11.87
N GLN A 228 5.05 1.97 -11.59
CA GLN A 228 5.63 2.04 -10.25
C GLN A 228 4.70 2.73 -9.26
N GLN A 229 4.07 3.85 -9.66
CA GLN A 229 3.06 4.54 -8.86
C GLN A 229 1.90 3.61 -8.48
N ALA A 230 1.35 2.87 -9.44
CA ALA A 230 0.28 1.91 -9.19
C ALA A 230 0.70 0.80 -8.21
N VAL A 231 1.90 0.24 -8.40
CA VAL A 231 2.46 -0.79 -7.51
C VAL A 231 2.63 -0.26 -6.09
N TRP A 232 3.07 0.98 -5.92
CA TRP A 232 3.21 1.57 -4.59
C TRP A 232 1.88 1.82 -3.90
N VAL A 233 0.84 2.26 -4.63
CA VAL A 233 -0.51 2.36 -4.05
C VAL A 233 -1.01 0.97 -3.64
N MET A 234 -0.79 -0.07 -4.44
CA MET A 234 -1.14 -1.45 -4.06
C MET A 234 -0.43 -1.90 -2.79
N ARG A 235 0.89 -1.67 -2.71
CA ARG A 235 1.72 -2.04 -1.56
C ARG A 235 1.32 -1.29 -0.29
N ARG A 236 0.84 -0.06 -0.42
CA ARG A 236 0.44 0.82 0.69
C ARG A 236 -1.08 0.99 0.85
N HIS A 237 -1.83 0.05 0.31
CA HIS A 237 -3.28 0.11 0.39
C HIS A 237 -3.77 -0.10 1.83
N ALA A 238 -4.86 0.53 2.27
CA ALA A 238 -5.38 0.38 3.65
C ALA A 238 -5.90 -1.03 3.97
N ARG A 239 -6.53 -1.68 2.98
CA ARG A 239 -6.99 -3.08 3.03
C ARG A 239 -5.84 -4.08 2.89
N SER A 240 -5.64 -4.94 3.88
CA SER A 240 -4.61 -5.98 3.86
C SER A 240 -4.73 -6.97 2.70
N GLU A 241 -5.96 -7.33 2.29
CA GLU A 241 -6.20 -8.22 1.15
C GLU A 241 -5.70 -7.68 -0.20
N VAL A 242 -5.56 -6.34 -0.32
CA VAL A 242 -4.93 -5.70 -1.49
C VAL A 242 -3.41 -5.77 -1.37
N ARG A 243 -2.86 -5.46 -0.19
CA ARG A 243 -1.40 -5.53 0.07
C ARG A 243 -0.84 -6.94 -0.04
N ASP A 244 -1.61 -7.95 0.32
CA ASP A 244 -1.18 -9.36 0.28
C ASP A 244 -1.39 -10.00 -1.09
N THR A 245 -2.09 -9.33 -2.01
CA THR A 245 -2.36 -9.91 -3.32
C THR A 245 -1.07 -10.11 -4.10
N SER A 246 -0.98 -11.21 -4.84
CA SER A 246 0.15 -11.46 -5.72
C SER A 246 -0.22 -11.15 -7.16
N PHE A 247 0.62 -10.40 -7.86
CA PHE A 247 0.42 -10.10 -9.28
C PHE A 247 1.74 -9.94 -10.04
N THR A 248 1.69 -10.13 -11.34
CA THR A 248 2.80 -9.96 -12.26
C THR A 248 2.44 -8.89 -13.28
N VAL A 249 3.35 -7.95 -13.52
CA VAL A 249 3.24 -6.95 -14.58
C VAL A 249 4.03 -7.43 -15.78
N TRP A 250 3.38 -7.48 -16.93
CA TRP A 250 3.98 -7.87 -18.20
C TRP A 250 3.96 -6.70 -19.17
N ALA A 251 4.93 -6.65 -20.07
CA ALA A 251 4.95 -5.71 -21.18
C ALA A 251 5.01 -6.44 -22.52
N ALA A 252 4.18 -6.02 -23.46
CA ALA A 252 4.27 -6.38 -24.87
C ALA A 252 4.31 -5.11 -25.71
N GLU A 253 4.99 -5.19 -26.85
CA GLU A 253 4.99 -4.15 -27.88
C GLU A 253 4.49 -4.78 -29.18
N ALA A 254 3.54 -4.12 -29.84
CA ALA A 254 2.99 -4.55 -31.13
C ALA A 254 2.72 -3.33 -32.01
N ASP A 255 3.45 -3.25 -33.14
CA ASP A 255 3.37 -2.17 -34.12
C ASP A 255 3.49 -0.77 -33.47
N ASP A 256 2.37 -0.03 -33.41
CA ASP A 256 2.31 1.33 -32.90
C ASP A 256 1.92 1.39 -31.40
N TYR A 257 1.71 0.23 -30.75
CA TYR A 257 1.14 0.10 -29.41
C TYR A 257 2.07 -0.61 -28.42
N ALA A 258 2.00 -0.19 -27.16
CA ALA A 258 2.49 -0.96 -26.03
C ALA A 258 1.30 -1.45 -25.20
N MET A 259 1.47 -2.61 -24.57
CA MET A 259 0.46 -3.24 -23.73
C MET A 259 1.11 -3.58 -22.39
N ILE A 260 0.56 -3.02 -21.31
CA ILE A 260 0.89 -3.43 -19.95
C ILE A 260 -0.19 -4.41 -19.50
N VAL A 261 0.20 -5.63 -19.15
CA VAL A 261 -0.74 -6.69 -18.75
C VAL A 261 -0.53 -7.03 -17.28
N LEU A 262 -1.61 -7.12 -16.52
CA LEU A 262 -1.59 -7.54 -15.12
C LEU A 262 -2.17 -8.94 -15.01
N THR A 263 -1.44 -9.85 -14.37
CA THR A 263 -1.93 -11.21 -14.07
C THR A 263 -1.74 -11.58 -12.60
N PRO A 264 -2.71 -12.29 -11.98
CA PRO A 264 -4.07 -12.51 -12.47
C PRO A 264 -4.87 -11.20 -12.50
N SER A 265 -6.10 -11.24 -13.04
CA SER A 265 -6.99 -10.09 -12.95
C SER A 265 -7.26 -9.69 -11.49
N LEU A 266 -7.04 -8.42 -11.19
CA LEU A 266 -7.29 -7.84 -9.87
C LEU A 266 -8.75 -7.36 -9.70
N SER A 267 -9.63 -7.57 -10.69
CA SER A 267 -10.99 -7.00 -10.66
C SER A 267 -11.79 -7.43 -9.42
N HIS A 268 -11.62 -8.67 -8.97
CA HIS A 268 -12.25 -9.21 -7.77
C HIS A 268 -11.94 -8.43 -6.46
N LEU A 269 -10.83 -7.68 -6.40
CA LEU A 269 -10.46 -6.88 -5.23
C LEU A 269 -11.15 -5.50 -5.20
N PHE A 270 -11.58 -5.02 -6.37
CA PHE A 270 -12.08 -3.66 -6.58
C PHE A 270 -13.50 -3.62 -7.18
N GLU A 271 -14.15 -4.78 -7.35
CA GLU A 271 -15.53 -4.90 -7.84
C GLU A 271 -16.55 -4.69 -6.70
N VAL A 272 -16.94 -3.43 -6.46
CA VAL A 272 -18.25 -3.10 -5.85
C VAL A 272 -18.84 -1.86 -6.52
N VAL A 273 -20.08 -2.02 -6.98
CA VAL A 273 -20.96 -1.00 -7.56
C VAL A 273 -21.18 0.10 -6.50
N HIS A 274 -20.78 1.34 -6.80
CA HIS A 274 -20.89 2.58 -5.98
C HIS A 274 -19.64 3.06 -5.23
N MET A 275 -18.44 2.89 -5.77
CA MET A 275 -17.21 3.37 -5.15
C MET A 275 -16.64 4.58 -5.91
N SER A 276 -16.03 5.51 -5.16
CA SER A 276 -15.45 6.77 -5.63
C SER A 276 -14.22 6.54 -6.53
N GLU A 277 -13.67 7.57 -7.20
CA GLU A 277 -12.42 7.44 -7.99
C GLU A 277 -11.24 6.88 -7.16
N ASP A 278 -11.29 7.02 -5.83
CA ASP A 278 -10.25 6.61 -4.88
C ASP A 278 -10.22 5.11 -4.54
N GLU A 279 -11.28 4.37 -4.90
CA GLU A 279 -11.39 2.92 -4.66
C GLU A 279 -11.24 2.11 -5.95
N ALA A 280 -10.91 2.78 -7.05
CA ALA A 280 -10.61 2.14 -8.32
C ALA A 280 -9.29 1.38 -8.24
N ASN A 281 -9.17 0.29 -9.00
CA ASN A 281 -7.90 -0.43 -9.18
C ASN A 281 -6.78 0.59 -9.51
N PRO A 282 -5.70 0.68 -8.71
CA PRO A 282 -4.66 1.69 -8.90
C PRO A 282 -4.06 1.70 -10.30
N PHE A 283 -3.88 0.52 -10.91
CA PHE A 283 -3.39 0.43 -12.28
C PHE A 283 -4.36 1.05 -13.29
N SER A 284 -5.67 0.83 -13.11
CA SER A 284 -6.69 1.47 -13.94
C SER A 284 -6.66 2.99 -13.75
N ARG A 285 -6.61 3.48 -12.50
CA ARG A 285 -6.55 4.91 -12.19
C ARG A 285 -5.36 5.61 -12.87
N PHE A 286 -4.16 5.03 -12.79
CA PHE A 286 -2.98 5.67 -13.37
C PHE A 286 -2.79 5.44 -14.87
N LEU A 287 -3.04 4.23 -15.39
CA LEU A 287 -2.80 3.94 -16.81
C LEU A 287 -3.89 4.53 -17.71
N MET A 288 -5.15 4.58 -17.25
CA MET A 288 -6.26 5.11 -18.05
C MET A 288 -6.28 6.64 -18.10
N THR A 289 -5.55 7.33 -17.22
CA THR A 289 -5.41 8.79 -17.22
C THR A 289 -4.32 9.28 -18.17
N LEU A 290 -3.49 8.39 -18.71
CA LEU A 290 -2.52 8.73 -19.75
C LEU A 290 -3.22 9.15 -21.05
N PRO A 291 -2.81 10.24 -21.71
CA PRO A 291 -3.39 10.67 -23.00
C PRO A 291 -3.32 9.61 -24.11
N GLU A 292 -2.34 8.72 -24.02
CA GLU A 292 -2.07 7.65 -24.98
C GLU A 292 -2.93 6.41 -24.76
N TYR A 293 -3.66 6.31 -23.66
CA TYR A 293 -4.56 5.20 -23.38
C TYR A 293 -5.63 5.05 -24.47
N VAL A 294 -5.89 3.80 -24.86
CA VAL A 294 -6.85 3.45 -25.89
C VAL A 294 -8.02 2.68 -25.32
N GLN A 295 -7.72 1.53 -24.70
CA GLN A 295 -8.72 0.62 -24.15
C GLN A 295 -8.07 -0.39 -23.19
N SER A 296 -8.91 -1.05 -22.40
CA SER A 296 -8.56 -2.22 -21.60
C SER A 296 -9.24 -3.46 -22.17
N GLN A 297 -8.54 -4.60 -22.16
CA GLN A 297 -9.07 -5.85 -22.68
C GLN A 297 -8.52 -7.06 -21.91
N ASP A 298 -9.31 -8.12 -21.81
CA ASP A 298 -8.81 -9.41 -21.31
C ASP A 298 -7.71 -9.93 -22.24
N ALA A 299 -6.62 -10.40 -21.65
CA ALA A 299 -5.45 -10.84 -22.38
C ALA A 299 -4.73 -12.00 -21.70
N SER A 300 -4.14 -12.86 -22.53
CA SER A 300 -3.10 -13.80 -22.11
C SER A 300 -1.74 -13.20 -22.52
N PRO A 301 -0.84 -12.89 -21.57
CA PRO A 301 0.46 -12.30 -21.88
C PRO A 301 1.24 -13.11 -22.92
N LEU A 302 1.19 -14.44 -22.83
CA LEU A 302 1.85 -15.34 -23.79
C LEU A 302 1.39 -15.13 -25.24
N GLN A 303 0.09 -14.92 -25.45
CA GLN A 303 -0.46 -14.70 -26.79
C GLN A 303 0.00 -13.38 -27.41
N LEU A 304 0.27 -12.39 -26.56
CA LEU A 304 0.75 -11.08 -26.97
C LEU A 304 2.26 -11.03 -27.19
N GLY A 305 3.00 -12.11 -26.90
CA GLY A 305 4.46 -12.07 -26.90
C GLY A 305 5.03 -11.23 -25.75
N ALA A 306 4.28 -11.07 -24.66
CA ALA A 306 4.67 -10.24 -23.54
C ALA A 306 5.79 -10.88 -22.71
N TYR A 307 6.63 -10.04 -22.10
CA TYR A 307 7.65 -10.45 -21.14
C TYR A 307 7.28 -9.96 -19.73
N PRO A 308 7.51 -10.77 -18.68
CA PRO A 308 7.22 -10.37 -17.31
C PRO A 308 8.32 -9.42 -16.83
N LEU A 309 7.93 -8.26 -16.28
CA LEU A 309 8.88 -7.23 -15.83
C LEU A 309 8.97 -7.14 -14.31
N LEU A 310 7.82 -7.26 -13.63
CA LEU A 310 7.73 -7.10 -12.19
C LEU A 310 6.86 -8.21 -11.61
N ARG A 311 7.23 -8.72 -10.44
CA ARG A 311 6.39 -9.58 -9.60
C ARG A 311 6.19 -8.89 -8.26
N TYR A 312 4.94 -8.75 -7.86
CA TYR A 312 4.59 -8.39 -6.50
C TYR A 312 4.01 -9.62 -5.80
N GLU A 313 4.56 -9.97 -4.64
CA GLU A 313 4.14 -11.12 -3.86
C GLU A 313 4.53 -10.95 -2.39
N SER A 314 3.57 -11.17 -1.49
CA SER A 314 3.80 -11.13 -0.03
C SER A 314 4.41 -9.81 0.47
N GLY A 315 3.92 -8.67 -0.03
CA GLY A 315 4.42 -7.35 0.37
C GLY A 315 5.71 -6.92 -0.33
N ARG A 316 6.34 -7.79 -1.13
CA ARG A 316 7.62 -7.55 -1.78
C ARG A 316 7.46 -7.33 -3.27
N LEU A 317 8.21 -6.36 -3.79
CA LEU A 317 8.31 -6.08 -5.21
C LEU A 317 9.65 -6.61 -5.73
N TYR A 318 9.57 -7.48 -6.73
CA TYR A 318 10.71 -8.04 -7.42
C TYR A 318 10.78 -7.52 -8.85
N HIS A 319 11.96 -7.06 -9.25
CA HIS A 319 12.30 -6.89 -10.65
C HIS A 319 12.69 -8.24 -11.26
N LEU A 320 12.13 -8.56 -12.43
CA LEU A 320 12.34 -9.84 -13.09
C LEU A 320 13.41 -9.72 -14.15
N GLU A 321 14.53 -10.41 -13.94
CA GLU A 321 15.61 -10.46 -14.90
C GLU A 321 15.22 -11.35 -16.09
N LEU A 322 15.43 -10.80 -17.28
CA LEU A 322 15.15 -11.44 -18.56
C LEU A 322 16.47 -11.82 -19.24
N ASP A 323 16.64 -13.10 -19.52
CA ASP A 323 17.77 -13.64 -20.29
C ASP A 323 17.29 -14.52 -21.46
N GLU A 324 18.24 -15.03 -22.24
CA GLU A 324 17.91 -15.93 -23.36
C GLU A 324 17.20 -17.22 -22.91
N ASP A 325 17.42 -17.66 -21.68
CA ASP A 325 16.82 -18.89 -21.16
C ASP A 325 15.36 -18.65 -20.76
N VAL A 326 15.02 -17.47 -20.24
CA VAL A 326 13.63 -16.99 -20.07
C VAL A 326 12.91 -16.94 -21.41
N GLN A 327 13.54 -16.36 -22.45
CA GLN A 327 12.93 -16.32 -23.78
C GLN A 327 12.66 -17.72 -24.34
N LYS A 328 13.63 -18.64 -24.24
CA LYS A 328 13.44 -20.05 -24.64
C LYS A 328 12.34 -20.72 -23.84
N HIS A 329 12.26 -20.43 -22.54
CA HIS A 329 11.21 -20.97 -21.68
C HIS A 329 9.82 -20.48 -22.10
N LEU A 330 9.65 -19.17 -22.30
CA LEU A 330 8.39 -18.57 -22.79
C LEU A 330 7.98 -19.18 -24.14
N ALA A 331 8.92 -19.35 -25.07
CA ALA A 331 8.67 -20.03 -26.34
C ALA A 331 8.17 -21.47 -26.16
N GLN A 332 8.76 -22.23 -25.22
CA GLN A 332 8.33 -23.59 -24.91
C GLN A 332 6.95 -23.64 -24.24
N VAL A 333 6.67 -22.73 -23.30
CA VAL A 333 5.37 -22.65 -22.64
C VAL A 333 4.30 -22.27 -23.66
N PHE A 334 4.57 -21.28 -24.52
CA PHE A 334 3.69 -20.89 -25.62
C PHE A 334 3.38 -22.06 -26.56
N ALA A 335 4.41 -22.77 -27.05
CA ALA A 335 4.23 -23.87 -28.00
C ALA A 335 3.38 -25.02 -27.42
N LYS A 336 3.43 -25.22 -26.10
CA LYS A 336 2.59 -26.19 -25.38
C LYS A 336 1.15 -25.69 -25.23
N ALA A 337 0.96 -24.42 -24.89
CA ALA A 337 -0.35 -23.83 -24.66
C ALA A 337 -1.14 -23.56 -25.95
N PHE A 338 -0.46 -23.21 -27.04
CA PHE A 338 -1.06 -22.76 -28.30
C PHE A 338 -0.48 -23.54 -29.51
N PRO A 339 -0.73 -24.85 -29.62
CA PRO A 339 -0.17 -25.67 -30.67
C PRO A 339 -0.65 -25.20 -32.06
N GLY A 340 0.28 -24.95 -32.97
CA GLY A 340 0.00 -24.55 -34.36
C GLY A 340 -0.04 -23.04 -34.62
N MET A 341 0.16 -22.20 -33.60
CA MET A 341 0.36 -20.76 -33.77
C MET A 341 1.85 -20.43 -33.96
N SER A 342 2.13 -19.31 -34.63
CA SER A 342 3.51 -18.77 -34.71
C SER A 342 3.96 -18.35 -33.31
N VAL A 343 5.17 -18.75 -32.93
CA VAL A 343 5.73 -18.45 -31.61
C VAL A 343 6.27 -17.02 -31.62
N PRO A 344 5.77 -16.10 -30.77
CA PRO A 344 6.17 -14.69 -30.80
C PRO A 344 7.54 -14.42 -30.14
N TYR A 345 8.12 -15.44 -29.50
CA TYR A 345 9.37 -15.36 -28.73
C TYR A 345 10.59 -15.89 -29.51
N LEU A 346 10.46 -16.20 -30.81
CA LEU A 346 11.52 -16.79 -31.65
C LEU A 346 12.11 -15.82 -32.67
#